data_AF-A0A4Q7CJ15-F1
#
_entry.id   AF-A0A4Q7CJ15-F1
#
_cell.length_a   1.000
_cell.length_b   1.000
_cell.length_c   1.000
_cell.angle_alpha   90.00
_cell.angle_beta   90.00
_cell.angle_gamma   90.00
#
_symmetry.space_group_name_H-M   'P 1'
#
loop_
_entity.id
_entity.type
_entity.pdbx_description
1 polymer ?
#
loop_
_entity_poly.entity_id
_entity_poly.type
_entity_poly.pdbx_seq_one_letter_code
_entity_poly.pdbx_strand_id
1 'polypeptide(L)' 'DPADVYYTKKKAEVELDINTASTWKKFEVYENNQKLPVRLVSYSPVPEDHAYIRFPVSDGTQELKIVS' A
#
# COMPACT_ATOMS: atom_id res chain seq x y z
N ASP A 1 2.03 -6.83 11.54
CA ASP A 1 1.17 -7.79 10.84
C ASP A 1 1.65 -8.01 9.41
N PRO A 2 1.41 -9.18 8.79
CA PRO A 2 1.70 -9.36 7.38
C PRO A 2 0.81 -8.45 6.53
N ALA A 3 1.29 -8.08 5.34
CA ALA A 3 0.47 -7.45 4.33
C ALA A 3 -0.48 -8.48 3.68
N ASP A 4 -1.62 -8.02 3.18
CA ASP A 4 -2.61 -8.88 2.50
C ASP A 4 -2.50 -8.77 0.98
N VAL A 5 -2.82 -9.86 0.28
CA VAL A 5 -2.86 -9.90 -1.20
C VAL A 5 -4.27 -10.21 -1.67
N TYR A 6 -4.83 -9.31 -2.46
CA TYR A 6 -6.16 -9.43 -3.07
C TYR A 6 -6.04 -9.78 -4.54
N TYR A 7 -6.55 -10.94 -4.93
CA TYR A 7 -6.61 -11.36 -6.33
C TYR A 7 -7.85 -10.78 -7.00
N THR A 8 -7.66 -9.95 -8.02
CA THR A 8 -8.74 -9.46 -8.89
C THR A 8 -8.67 -10.13 -10.26
N LYS A 9 -9.72 -9.97 -11.08
CA LYS A 9 -9.71 -10.45 -12.48
C LYS A 9 -8.66 -9.76 -13.36
N LYS A 10 -8.08 -8.63 -12.92
CA LYS A 10 -7.15 -7.82 -13.71
C LYS A 10 -5.70 -7.98 -13.25
N LYS A 11 -5.45 -7.70 -11.97
CA LYS A 11 -4.13 -7.75 -11.32
C LYS A 11 -4.27 -8.11 -9.85
N ALA A 12 -3.23 -8.68 -9.26
CA ALA A 12 -3.11 -8.74 -7.81
C ALA A 12 -2.94 -7.34 -7.23
N GLU A 13 -3.50 -7.10 -6.05
CA GLU A 13 -3.32 -5.88 -5.29
C GLU A 13 -2.77 -6.22 -3.90
N VAL A 14 -1.81 -5.43 -3.44
CA VAL A 14 -1.26 -5.55 -2.07
C VAL A 14 -1.96 -4.52 -1.20
N GLU A 15 -2.43 -4.94 -0.04
CA GLU A 15 -2.90 -4.06 1.04
C GLU A 15 -1.85 -3.98 2.14
N LEU A 16 -1.50 -2.76 2.52
CA LEU A 16 -0.52 -2.48 3.55
C LEU A 16 -1.16 -1.62 4.64
N ASP A 17 -0.95 -2.04 5.89
CA ASP A 17 -1.26 -1.27 7.09
C ASP A 17 -0.11 -0.31 7.41
N ILE A 18 -0.41 0.97 7.54
CA ILE A 18 0.51 2.03 7.92
C ILE A 18 0.16 2.53 9.31
N ASN A 19 1.02 2.22 10.28
CA ASN A 19 0.94 2.73 11.64
C ASN A 19 1.29 4.23 11.70
N THR A 20 0.78 4.92 12.72
CA THR A 20 1.02 6.36 12.94
C THR A 20 0.68 7.19 11.70
N ALA A 21 -0.39 6.79 11.02
CA ALA A 21 -0.77 7.27 9.69
C ALA A 21 -0.86 8.80 9.60
N SER A 22 -1.30 9.46 10.68
CA SER A 22 -1.37 10.91 10.78
C SER A 22 -0.02 11.64 10.63
N THR A 23 1.10 10.94 10.82
CA THR A 23 2.46 11.53 10.76
C THR A 23 3.07 11.53 9.36
N TRP A 24 2.53 10.71 8.45
CA TRP A 24 3.06 10.56 7.10
C TRP A 24 2.59 11.69 6.19
N LYS A 25 3.55 12.46 5.64
CA LYS A 25 3.25 13.54 4.68
C LYS A 25 3.22 13.05 3.24
N LYS A 26 3.94 11.97 2.95
CA LYS A 26 4.11 11.41 1.62
C LYS A 26 4.32 9.91 1.73
N PHE A 27 3.71 9.16 0.82
CA PHE A 27 3.93 7.73 0.67
C PHE A 27 3.74 7.35 -0.80
N GLU A 28 4.84 7.04 -1.48
CA GLU A 28 4.84 6.61 -2.87
C GLU A 28 5.43 5.22 -3.00
N VAL A 29 4.78 4.40 -3.81
CA VAL A 29 5.21 3.03 -4.12
C VAL A 29 5.63 2.97 -5.58
N TYR A 30 6.74 2.29 -5.84
CA TYR A 30 7.31 2.10 -7.18
C TYR A 30 7.61 0.63 -7.42
N GLU A 31 7.32 0.16 -8.63
CA GLU A 31 7.70 -1.14 -9.17
C GLU A 31 8.59 -0.91 -10.39
N ASN A 32 9.82 -1.40 -10.39
CA ASN A 32 10.77 -1.20 -11.51
C ASN A 32 10.89 0.28 -11.96
N ASN A 33 10.99 1.21 -11.00
CA ASN A 33 11.00 2.67 -11.19
C ASN A 33 9.70 3.29 -11.73
N GLN A 34 8.65 2.51 -11.99
CA GLN A 34 7.33 3.02 -12.32
C GLN A 34 6.53 3.30 -11.05
N LYS A 35 6.02 4.53 -10.92
CA LYS A 35 5.14 4.90 -9.81
C LYS A 35 3.82 4.15 -9.90
N LEU A 36 3.44 3.45 -8.84
CA LEU A 36 2.16 2.77 -8.71
C LEU A 36 1.09 3.72 -8.15
N PRO A 37 -0.17 3.60 -8.60
CA PRO A 37 -1.28 4.33 -8.00
C PRO A 37 -1.62 3.71 -6.64
N VAL A 38 -1.37 4.46 -5.56
CA VAL A 38 -1.75 4.09 -4.19
C VAL A 38 -3.11 4.69 -3.88
N ARG A 39 -4.02 3.88 -3.33
CA ARG A 39 -5.32 4.33 -2.82
C ARG A 39 -5.46 4.04 -1.33
N LEU A 40 -6.08 4.94 -0.59
CA LEU A 40 -6.53 4.70 0.78
C LEU A 40 -7.83 3.89 0.72
N VAL A 41 -7.87 2.73 1.39
CA VAL A 41 -9.06 1.88 1.45
C VAL A 41 -9.79 2.00 2.78
N SER A 42 -9.07 2.25 3.87
CA SER A 42 -9.65 2.49 5.19
C SER A 42 -8.71 3.33 6.05
N TYR A 43 -9.26 4.05 7.01
CA TYR A 43 -8.52 4.80 8.01
C TYR A 43 -9.15 4.58 9.39
N SER A 44 -8.37 4.05 10.32
CA SER A 44 -8.74 3.93 11.73
C SER A 44 -8.20 5.14 12.47
N PRO A 45 -9.06 5.98 13.08
CA PRO A 45 -8.63 7.18 13.78
C PRO A 45 -7.90 6.84 15.09
N VAL A 46 -7.49 7.87 15.84
CA VAL A 46 -6.96 7.71 17.21
C VAL A 46 -7.99 6.99 18.10
N PRO A 47 -7.59 6.02 18.94
CA PRO A 47 -6.21 5.73 19.35
C PRO A 47 -5.37 4.85 18.42
N GLU A 48 -5.98 4.18 17.44
CA GLU A 48 -5.25 3.28 16.55
C GLU A 48 -4.32 4.06 15.62
N ASP A 49 -4.83 5.05 14.88
CA ASP A 49 -4.09 5.83 13.86
C ASP A 49 -3.41 4.97 12.79
N HIS A 50 -4.21 4.08 12.19
CA HIS A 50 -3.81 3.17 11.11
C HIS A 50 -4.43 3.60 9.78
N ALA A 51 -3.65 3.53 8.70
CA ALA A 51 -4.14 3.70 7.34
C ALA A 51 -3.92 2.41 6.54
N TYR A 52 -4.99 1.87 5.98
CA TYR A 52 -4.93 0.74 5.08
C TYR A 52 -4.89 1.29 3.66
N ILE A 53 -3.78 1.06 2.97
CA ILE A 53 -3.59 1.46 1.57
C ILE A 53 -3.53 0.24 0.67
N ARG A 54 -3.96 0.40 -0.59
CA ARG A 54 -3.93 -0.67 -1.57
C ARG A 54 -3.35 -0.19 -2.90
N PHE A 55 -2.56 -1.02 -3.57
CA PHE A 55 -1.99 -0.71 -4.89
C PHE A 55 -1.83 -1.99 -5.73
N PRO A 56 -2.03 -1.91 -7.06
CA PRO A 56 -1.87 -3.05 -7.95
C PRO A 56 -0.40 -3.34 -8.22
N VAL A 57 -0.03 -4.63 -8.28
CA VAL A 57 1.31 -5.09 -8.63
C VAL A 57 1.28 -5.96 -9.89
N SER A 58 2.41 -6.09 -10.57
CA SER A 58 2.55 -7.01 -11.70
C SER A 58 2.76 -8.46 -11.21
N ASP A 59 2.41 -9.42 -12.06
CA ASP A 59 2.58 -10.84 -11.73
C ASP A 59 4.07 -11.17 -11.59
N GLY A 60 4.43 -11.91 -10.53
CA GLY A 60 5.81 -12.29 -10.25
C GLY A 60 6.66 -11.18 -9.64
N THR A 61 6.08 -10.04 -9.25
CA THR A 61 6.80 -8.99 -8.51
C THR A 61 7.33 -9.53 -7.20
N GLN A 62 8.64 -9.37 -6.99
CA GLN A 62 9.34 -9.83 -5.78
C GLN A 62 9.68 -8.69 -4.82
N GLU A 63 9.83 -7.47 -5.33
CA GLU A 63 10.22 -6.30 -4.56
C GLU A 63 9.54 -5.03 -5.05
N LEU A 64 9.39 -4.06 -4.13
CA LEU A 64 8.83 -2.74 -4.37
C LEU A 64 9.71 -1.71 -3.67
N LYS A 65 9.79 -0.51 -4.25
CA LYS A 65 10.48 0.63 -3.65
C LYS A 65 9.46 1.58 -3.03
N ILE A 66 9.70 1.97 -1.77
CA ILE A 66 8.91 2.98 -1.06
C ILE A 66 9.70 4.28 -0.98
N VAL A 67 9.03 5.40 -1.20
CA VAL A 67 9.55 6.76 -0.97
C VAL A 67 8.57 7.51 -0.07
N SER A 68 9.05 7.96 1.08
CA SER A 68 8.24 8.61 2.12
C SER A 68 8.90 9.87 2.65
#